data_AF-A0A7Y4USJ8-F1
#
_entry.id   AF-A0A7Y4USJ8-F1
#
_cell.length_a   1.000
_cell.length_b   1.000
_cell.length_c   1.000
_cell.angle_alpha   90.00
_cell.angle_beta   90.00
_cell.angle_gamma   90.00
#
_symmetry.space_group_name_H-M   'P 1'
#
loop_
_entity.id
_entity.type
_entity.pdbx_description
1 polymer ?
#
loop_
_entity_poly.entity_id
_entity_poly.type
_entity_poly.pdbx_seq_one_letter_code
_entity_poly.pdbx_strand_id
1 'polypeptide(L)'
;MMCRVRAQSAFVLATAVSVVALTAPAFAADLPPIKQTAKNSVPACVTPGRLMSFLEARNKNLDNKFATIAADYARVGGELQIRWDTAFFQMLLETGNLTFTGDVSPDQNNFAGLGATGKKEPGETFPDVATGVKAHLQHLLMYSGEKLDNPVAERTRKVQEWGVLTAWQKTIDGPMTYVHLAKKWAPGSKSYARDIENVAEAFMDGPCKSADPKPEMMALVKPDAALAKPAAEAKIASAEKPAAFDTAYTPPKVSGAELAKKAADEARANGSYVRSSLGAGMLAAMSPPEATAPAAPAAQPSVKILNAPKVEPLAEAPAASEPQAKVQTAALGAGTKSVTIEAPSATAAANTSKCKVWTASYGGNRAVIIKASADAQDNYTVLDVNEGTEQREADAYISAYAKGGLKVGEFNTPTQALDKAFELCPEG
;
A
#
# COMPACT_ATOMS: atom_id res chain seq x y z
N MET A 1 -25.71 63.27 -59.84
CA MET A 1 -25.10 62.87 -61.12
C MET A 1 -23.59 62.91 -60.95
N MET A 2 -22.87 61.82 -61.28
CA MET A 2 -21.40 61.69 -61.34
C MET A 2 -20.53 62.19 -60.16
N CYS A 3 -19.90 61.24 -59.45
CA CYS A 3 -18.50 61.41 -59.02
C CYS A 3 -17.77 60.06 -59.06
N ARG A 4 -16.56 60.05 -59.66
CA ARG A 4 -15.68 58.89 -59.74
C ARG A 4 -14.85 58.79 -58.46
N VAL A 5 -14.69 57.59 -57.90
CA VAL A 5 -13.67 57.32 -56.89
C VAL A 5 -12.53 56.54 -57.55
N ARG A 6 -11.31 57.10 -57.51
CA ARG A 6 -10.08 56.36 -57.82
C ARG A 6 -9.65 55.60 -56.57
N ALA A 7 -9.41 54.30 -56.68
CA ALA A 7 -8.71 53.56 -55.65
C ALA A 7 -7.20 53.91 -55.67
N GLN A 8 -6.63 54.19 -54.51
CA GLN A 8 -5.19 54.15 -54.28
C GLN A 8 -4.90 53.07 -53.24
N SER A 9 -4.08 52.10 -53.62
CA SER A 9 -3.71 50.98 -52.75
C SER A 9 -2.68 51.44 -51.71
N ALA A 10 -3.05 51.45 -50.44
CA ALA A 10 -2.11 51.65 -49.34
C ALA A 10 -1.52 50.31 -48.90
N PHE A 11 -0.20 50.17 -49.00
CA PHE A 11 0.54 49.01 -48.49
C PHE A 11 0.73 49.18 -46.97
N VAL A 12 0.09 48.35 -46.16
CA VAL A 12 0.29 48.34 -44.70
C VAL A 12 1.28 47.24 -44.33
N LEU A 13 2.47 47.63 -43.86
CA LEU A 13 3.46 46.70 -43.33
C LEU A 13 3.05 46.26 -41.92
N ALA A 14 2.60 45.03 -41.76
CA ALA A 14 2.26 44.47 -40.46
C ALA A 14 3.53 43.96 -39.75
N THR A 15 4.04 44.73 -38.79
CA THR A 15 5.13 44.28 -37.90
C THR A 15 4.59 43.28 -36.87
N ALA A 16 4.88 42.00 -37.06
CA ALA A 16 4.52 40.95 -36.11
C ALA A 16 5.34 41.10 -34.82
N VAL A 17 4.68 41.42 -33.71
CA VAL A 17 5.29 41.41 -32.38
C VAL A 17 5.25 39.98 -31.84
N SER A 18 6.39 39.30 -31.87
CA SER A 18 6.55 37.97 -31.28
C SER A 18 6.42 38.05 -29.75
N VAL A 19 5.27 37.63 -29.23
CA VAL A 19 5.07 37.47 -27.77
C VAL A 19 5.91 36.28 -27.30
N VAL A 20 7.03 36.56 -26.65
CA VAL A 20 7.81 35.54 -25.94
C VAL A 20 7.03 35.13 -24.69
N ALA A 21 6.38 33.96 -24.74
CA ALA A 21 5.75 33.37 -23.57
C ALA A 21 6.83 32.94 -22.57
N LEU A 22 7.04 33.75 -21.53
CA LEU A 22 7.85 33.41 -20.37
C LEU A 22 7.20 32.23 -19.63
N THR A 23 7.67 31.00 -19.90
CA THR A 23 7.30 29.84 -19.09
C THR A 23 7.89 30.01 -17.70
N ALA A 24 7.05 30.37 -16.74
CA ALA A 24 7.44 30.42 -15.34
C ALA A 24 8.04 29.06 -14.92
N PRO A 25 9.16 29.05 -14.16
CA PRO A 25 9.72 27.80 -13.68
C PRO A 25 8.71 27.10 -12.78
N ALA A 26 8.51 25.80 -12.99
CA ALA A 26 7.72 24.99 -12.08
C ALA A 26 8.42 24.98 -10.72
N PHE A 27 7.84 25.67 -9.73
CA PHE A 27 8.34 25.67 -8.37
C PHE A 27 8.34 24.24 -7.82
N ALA A 28 9.37 23.88 -7.06
CA ALA A 28 9.36 22.63 -6.29
C ALA A 28 8.17 22.64 -5.32
N ALA A 29 7.59 21.47 -5.05
CA ALA A 29 6.52 21.35 -4.08
C ALA A 29 7.06 21.58 -2.66
N ASP A 30 6.35 22.38 -1.86
CA ASP A 30 6.70 22.70 -0.46
C ASP A 30 5.77 21.97 0.52
N LEU A 31 6.01 20.67 0.69
CA LEU A 31 5.29 19.85 1.66
C LEU A 31 6.05 19.73 2.99
N PRO A 32 5.34 19.73 4.14
CA PRO A 32 5.95 19.83 5.45
C PRO A 32 6.74 18.57 5.88
N PRO A 33 7.52 18.66 6.98
CA PRO A 33 8.01 17.50 7.71
C PRO A 33 6.89 16.56 8.16
N ILE A 34 7.13 15.25 8.11
CA ILE A 34 6.16 14.22 8.53
C ILE A 34 5.84 14.33 10.02
N LYS A 35 6.86 14.42 10.88
CA LYS A 35 6.69 14.55 12.34
C LYS A 35 6.35 15.99 12.72
N GLN A 36 5.39 16.15 13.63
CA GLN A 36 5.02 17.45 14.19
C GLN A 36 6.12 17.99 15.09
N THR A 37 6.19 19.31 15.17
CA THR A 37 6.95 20.04 16.19
C THR A 37 6.18 21.31 16.56
N ALA A 38 6.63 22.06 17.57
CA ALA A 38 6.06 23.37 17.89
C ALA A 38 6.13 24.39 16.71
N LYS A 39 6.99 24.15 15.71
CA LYS A 39 7.09 24.94 14.46
C LYS A 39 6.46 24.24 13.25
N ASN A 40 5.96 23.02 13.42
CA ASN A 40 5.35 22.19 12.39
C ASN A 40 4.09 21.51 12.95
N SER A 41 3.13 22.30 13.43
CA SER A 41 1.83 21.82 13.87
C SER A 41 0.87 21.69 12.68
N VAL A 42 -0.20 20.90 12.83
CA VAL A 42 -1.34 21.01 11.92
C VAL A 42 -1.96 22.41 12.08
N PRO A 43 -2.31 23.14 10.99
CA PRO A 43 -2.95 24.45 11.09
C PRO A 43 -4.30 24.38 11.81
N ALA A 44 -4.62 25.35 12.67
CA ALA A 44 -5.83 25.33 13.49
C ALA A 44 -7.15 25.37 12.68
N CYS A 45 -7.11 25.77 11.40
CA CYS A 45 -8.27 25.67 10.51
C CYS A 45 -8.52 24.24 10.00
N VAL A 46 -7.56 23.32 10.07
CA VAL A 46 -7.74 21.94 9.62
C VAL A 46 -8.46 21.14 10.70
N THR A 47 -9.78 21.14 10.62
CA THR A 47 -10.67 20.39 11.51
C THR A 47 -11.30 19.20 10.77
N PRO A 48 -11.68 18.12 11.48
CA PRO A 48 -12.41 17.01 10.88
C PRO A 48 -13.68 17.46 10.14
N GLY A 49 -14.39 18.46 10.68
CA GLY A 49 -15.61 19.00 10.10
C GLY A 49 -15.41 19.59 8.70
N ARG A 50 -14.45 20.50 8.55
CA ARG A 50 -14.08 21.04 7.23
C ARG A 50 -13.53 19.98 6.29
N LEU A 51 -12.71 19.04 6.78
CA LEU A 51 -12.13 17.96 5.96
C LEU A 51 -13.20 17.00 5.42
N MET A 52 -14.18 16.61 6.23
CA MET A 52 -15.30 15.79 5.78
C MET A 52 -16.14 16.53 4.74
N SER A 53 -16.49 17.79 4.96
CA SER A 53 -17.22 18.56 3.93
C SER A 53 -16.40 18.82 2.66
N PHE A 54 -15.07 18.88 2.75
CA PHE A 54 -14.17 18.95 1.59
C PHE A 54 -14.10 17.63 0.80
N LEU A 55 -14.20 16.49 1.49
CA LEU A 55 -14.32 15.15 0.91
C LEU A 55 -15.72 14.95 0.28
N GLU A 56 -16.80 15.26 0.99
CA GLU A 56 -18.20 15.23 0.51
C GLU A 56 -18.45 16.21 -0.66
N ALA A 57 -17.63 17.25 -0.79
CA ALA A 57 -17.63 18.11 -1.97
C ALA A 57 -17.17 17.35 -3.24
N ARG A 58 -16.25 16.40 -3.09
CA ARG A 58 -15.57 15.65 -4.17
C ARG A 58 -16.19 14.28 -4.44
N ASN A 59 -16.66 13.60 -3.40
CA ASN A 59 -17.36 12.33 -3.49
C ASN A 59 -18.81 12.50 -3.01
N LYS A 60 -19.75 12.57 -3.97
CA LYS A 60 -21.19 12.72 -3.69
C LYS A 60 -21.87 11.43 -3.26
N ASN A 61 -21.21 10.30 -3.46
CA ASN A 61 -21.67 8.96 -3.10
C ASN A 61 -20.76 8.37 -2.01
N LEU A 62 -20.29 9.21 -1.07
CA LEU A 62 -19.42 8.79 0.02
C LEU A 62 -20.15 7.75 0.89
N ASP A 63 -19.54 6.60 1.07
CA ASP A 63 -20.06 5.54 1.94
C ASP A 63 -20.06 6.01 3.41
N ASN A 64 -21.19 5.79 4.09
CA ASN A 64 -21.38 6.11 5.51
C ASN A 64 -20.32 5.48 6.42
N LYS A 65 -19.70 4.35 6.04
CA LYS A 65 -18.59 3.76 6.83
C LYS A 65 -17.40 4.70 6.98
N PHE A 66 -17.21 5.64 6.07
CA PHE A 66 -16.13 6.63 6.12
C PHE A 66 -16.51 7.93 6.84
N ALA A 67 -17.72 8.04 7.43
CA ALA A 67 -18.22 9.28 8.02
C ALA A 67 -17.32 9.89 9.13
N THR A 68 -16.50 9.08 9.81
CA THR A 68 -15.57 9.53 10.87
C THR A 68 -14.12 9.70 10.41
N ILE A 69 -13.77 9.37 9.15
CA ILE A 69 -12.37 9.13 8.76
C ILE A 69 -11.44 10.34 9.03
N ALA A 70 -11.91 11.57 8.85
CA ALA A 70 -11.12 12.77 9.17
C ALA A 70 -10.85 12.94 10.67
N ALA A 71 -11.77 12.51 11.53
CA ALA A 71 -11.58 12.50 12.98
C ALA A 71 -10.61 11.38 13.41
N ASP A 72 -10.65 10.23 12.73
CA ASP A 72 -9.68 9.15 12.95
C ASP A 72 -8.26 9.56 12.56
N TYR A 73 -8.08 10.27 11.43
CA TYR A 73 -6.79 10.87 11.05
C TYR A 73 -6.31 11.89 12.09
N ALA A 74 -7.21 12.76 12.58
CA ALA A 74 -6.86 13.75 13.58
C ALA A 74 -6.46 13.14 14.93
N ARG A 75 -7.18 12.09 15.35
CA ARG A 75 -6.97 11.38 16.62
C ARG A 75 -5.66 10.59 16.59
N VAL A 76 -5.56 9.63 15.68
CA VAL A 76 -4.36 8.77 15.56
C VAL A 76 -3.13 9.57 15.12
N GLY A 77 -3.34 10.61 14.31
CA GLY A 77 -2.29 11.54 13.91
C GLY A 77 -1.74 12.37 15.07
N GLY A 78 -2.61 12.78 16.00
CA GLY A 78 -2.21 13.46 17.24
C GLY A 78 -1.49 12.52 18.22
N GLU A 79 -1.98 11.28 18.38
CA GLU A 79 -1.32 10.22 19.16
C GLU A 79 0.11 9.93 18.68
N LEU A 80 0.30 9.88 17.36
CA LEU A 80 1.60 9.58 16.71
C LEU A 80 2.46 10.83 16.41
N GLN A 81 1.98 12.03 16.74
CA GLN A 81 2.62 13.33 16.43
C GLN A 81 3.01 13.48 14.94
N ILE A 82 2.08 13.21 14.02
CA ILE A 82 2.26 13.31 12.57
C ILE A 82 1.51 14.54 12.01
N ARG A 83 2.03 15.17 10.95
CA ARG A 83 1.30 16.11 10.09
C ARG A 83 0.23 15.35 9.31
N TRP A 84 -0.81 14.96 10.05
CA TRP A 84 -1.89 14.09 9.63
C TRP A 84 -2.84 14.74 8.63
N ASP A 85 -2.82 16.07 8.56
CA ASP A 85 -3.48 16.86 7.53
C ASP A 85 -2.91 16.53 6.14
N THR A 86 -1.58 16.50 6.00
CA THR A 86 -0.93 16.08 4.75
C THR A 86 -1.16 14.59 4.45
N ALA A 87 -1.22 13.73 5.48
CA ALA A 87 -1.61 12.31 5.31
C ALA A 87 -3.07 12.16 4.83
N PHE A 88 -3.99 13.02 5.28
CA PHE A 88 -5.37 13.04 4.81
C PHE A 88 -5.44 13.48 3.34
N PHE A 89 -4.72 14.53 2.94
CA PHE A 89 -4.66 14.96 1.54
C PHE A 89 -4.01 13.90 0.63
N GLN A 90 -2.99 13.19 1.13
CA GLN A 90 -2.42 12.02 0.45
C GLN A 90 -3.46 10.91 0.30
N MET A 91 -4.23 10.58 1.34
CA MET A 91 -5.33 9.60 1.26
C MET A 91 -6.38 9.97 0.21
N LEU A 92 -6.75 11.24 0.07
CA LEU A 92 -7.67 11.69 -0.98
C LEU A 92 -7.11 11.41 -2.38
N LEU A 93 -5.79 11.53 -2.57
CA LEU A 93 -5.14 11.20 -3.83
C LEU A 93 -5.07 9.68 -4.07
N GLU A 94 -4.57 8.91 -3.10
CA GLU A 94 -4.40 7.44 -3.17
C GLU A 94 -5.72 6.70 -3.44
N THR A 95 -6.82 7.19 -2.86
CA THR A 95 -8.14 6.52 -2.92
C THR A 95 -9.09 7.12 -3.94
N GLY A 96 -8.67 8.17 -4.67
CA GLY A 96 -9.55 8.94 -5.56
C GLY A 96 -10.74 9.58 -4.82
N ASN A 97 -10.50 10.15 -3.63
CA ASN A 97 -11.53 10.64 -2.70
C ASN A 97 -12.47 9.53 -2.18
N LEU A 98 -11.90 8.39 -1.80
CA LEU A 98 -12.62 7.19 -1.34
C LEU A 98 -13.60 6.63 -2.38
N THR A 99 -13.25 6.75 -3.67
CA THR A 99 -13.99 6.12 -4.78
C THR A 99 -13.35 4.81 -5.26
N PHE A 100 -12.06 4.58 -4.93
CA PHE A 100 -11.36 3.31 -5.11
C PHE A 100 -11.42 2.75 -6.55
N THR A 101 -10.92 3.52 -7.52
CA THR A 101 -10.92 3.15 -8.95
C THR A 101 -9.70 2.30 -9.38
N GLY A 102 -8.93 1.77 -8.43
CA GLY A 102 -7.69 1.01 -8.66
C GLY A 102 -7.81 -0.47 -8.28
N ASP A 103 -6.69 -1.12 -7.97
CA ASP A 103 -6.68 -2.52 -7.52
C ASP A 103 -7.20 -2.70 -6.08
N VAL A 104 -7.14 -1.63 -5.25
CA VAL A 104 -7.65 -1.61 -3.87
C VAL A 104 -9.16 -1.31 -3.87
N SER A 105 -9.96 -2.10 -3.17
CA SER A 105 -11.40 -1.90 -2.99
C SER A 105 -11.76 -1.11 -1.72
N PRO A 106 -12.96 -0.49 -1.64
CA PRO A 106 -13.41 0.23 -0.45
C PRO A 106 -13.49 -0.62 0.82
N ASP A 107 -13.69 -1.93 0.70
CA ASP A 107 -13.89 -2.83 1.85
C ASP A 107 -12.58 -3.24 2.52
N GLN A 108 -11.44 -2.96 1.88
CA GLN A 108 -10.12 -3.23 2.44
C GLN A 108 -9.69 -2.21 3.51
N ASN A 109 -10.37 -1.05 3.61
CA ASN A 109 -9.95 0.08 4.45
C ASN A 109 -8.48 0.51 4.22
N ASN A 110 -7.91 0.22 3.04
CA ASN A 110 -6.51 0.44 2.74
C ASN A 110 -6.32 1.79 2.04
N PHE A 111 -6.21 2.84 2.86
CA PHE A 111 -6.21 4.24 2.42
C PHE A 111 -4.92 4.75 1.79
N ALA A 112 -3.96 3.86 1.53
CA ALA A 112 -2.57 4.20 1.21
C ALA A 112 -1.89 3.17 0.29
N GLY A 113 -2.67 2.33 -0.41
CA GLY A 113 -2.14 1.33 -1.34
C GLY A 113 -1.17 0.31 -0.73
N LEU A 114 -1.25 0.08 0.59
CA LEU A 114 -0.26 -0.74 1.29
C LEU A 114 -0.31 -2.18 0.78
N GLY A 115 0.77 -2.61 0.13
CA GLY A 115 0.91 -3.95 -0.43
C GLY A 115 0.33 -4.12 -1.84
N ALA A 116 -0.41 -3.14 -2.36
CA ALA A 116 -0.86 -3.17 -3.76
C ALA A 116 0.35 -2.98 -4.70
N THR A 117 0.42 -3.76 -5.78
CA THR A 117 1.55 -3.70 -6.73
C THR A 117 1.13 -3.45 -8.19
N GLY A 118 -0.16 -3.21 -8.42
CA GLY A 118 -0.77 -3.19 -9.74
C GLY A 118 -1.34 -4.56 -10.15
N LYS A 119 -1.97 -4.62 -11.32
CA LYS A 119 -2.32 -5.88 -12.02
C LYS A 119 -3.30 -6.79 -11.26
N LYS A 120 -4.24 -6.20 -10.51
CA LYS A 120 -5.22 -6.88 -9.64
C LYS A 120 -4.66 -7.44 -8.32
N GLU A 121 -3.44 -7.10 -7.93
CA GLU A 121 -2.96 -7.37 -6.57
C GLU A 121 -3.58 -6.35 -5.60
N PRO A 122 -4.56 -6.75 -4.76
CA PRO A 122 -5.37 -5.79 -4.01
C PRO A 122 -4.62 -5.16 -2.82
N GLY A 123 -3.49 -5.74 -2.42
CA GLY A 123 -2.75 -5.34 -1.23
C GLY A 123 -3.41 -5.77 0.08
N GLU A 124 -3.03 -5.11 1.17
CA GLU A 124 -3.49 -5.43 2.52
C GLU A 124 -4.95 -5.03 2.77
N THR A 125 -5.56 -5.66 3.77
CA THR A 125 -6.93 -5.42 4.23
C THR A 125 -6.92 -5.18 5.73
N PHE A 126 -7.63 -4.14 6.18
CA PHE A 126 -7.76 -3.75 7.58
C PHE A 126 -9.22 -3.90 8.05
N PRO A 127 -9.46 -4.39 9.28
CA PRO A 127 -10.80 -4.76 9.75
C PRO A 127 -11.78 -3.59 9.83
N ASP A 128 -11.28 -2.37 10.02
CA ASP A 128 -12.08 -1.16 10.16
C ASP A 128 -11.30 0.09 9.69
N VAL A 129 -12.02 1.21 9.55
CA VAL A 129 -11.49 2.50 9.10
C VAL A 129 -10.40 3.02 10.04
N ALA A 130 -10.57 2.96 11.36
CA ALA A 130 -9.58 3.47 12.31
C ALA A 130 -8.27 2.66 12.24
N THR A 131 -8.36 1.34 12.04
CA THR A 131 -7.23 0.44 11.85
C THR A 131 -6.51 0.71 10.53
N GLY A 132 -7.25 0.97 9.45
CA GLY A 132 -6.69 1.37 8.16
C GLY A 132 -5.98 2.74 8.19
N VAL A 133 -6.57 3.72 8.88
CA VAL A 133 -5.95 5.04 9.13
C VAL A 133 -4.66 4.90 9.95
N LYS A 134 -4.69 4.07 10.99
CA LYS A 134 -3.51 3.76 11.82
C LYS A 134 -2.41 3.08 10.99
N ALA A 135 -2.77 2.14 10.12
CA ALA A 135 -1.82 1.48 9.22
C ALA A 135 -1.12 2.47 8.28
N HIS A 136 -1.87 3.39 7.66
CA HIS A 136 -1.32 4.47 6.84
C HIS A 136 -0.36 5.36 7.64
N LEU A 137 -0.83 5.93 8.74
CA LEU A 137 -0.04 6.86 9.57
C LEU A 137 1.23 6.20 10.13
N GLN A 138 1.17 4.93 10.54
CA GLN A 138 2.34 4.17 10.95
C GLN A 138 3.33 3.92 9.79
N HIS A 139 2.84 3.67 8.57
CA HIS A 139 3.73 3.57 7.40
C HIS A 139 4.45 4.91 7.15
N LEU A 140 3.75 6.05 7.23
CA LEU A 140 4.37 7.38 7.10
C LEU A 140 5.40 7.66 8.20
N LEU A 141 5.10 7.31 9.45
CA LEU A 141 6.01 7.53 10.58
C LEU A 141 7.30 6.72 10.44
N MET A 142 7.22 5.47 9.97
CA MET A 142 8.37 4.64 9.62
C MET A 142 9.26 5.30 8.54
N TYR A 143 8.69 5.99 7.53
CA TYR A 143 9.50 6.72 6.55
C TYR A 143 10.38 7.80 7.21
N SER A 144 9.94 8.40 8.32
CA SER A 144 10.73 9.40 9.06
C SER A 144 11.93 8.85 9.84
N GLY A 145 12.13 7.52 9.84
CA GLY A 145 13.20 6.85 10.59
C GLY A 145 12.78 6.38 11.98
N GLU A 146 11.53 6.62 12.38
CA GLU A 146 10.96 6.07 13.60
C GLU A 146 10.83 4.55 13.50
N LYS A 147 11.26 3.82 14.53
CA LYS A 147 10.98 2.38 14.64
C LYS A 147 9.72 2.17 15.47
N LEU A 148 8.77 1.44 14.90
CA LEU A 148 7.52 1.02 15.53
C LEU A 148 7.63 -0.44 15.96
N ASP A 149 7.26 -0.76 17.20
CA ASP A 149 7.37 -2.13 17.72
C ASP A 149 6.40 -3.09 17.02
N ASN A 150 5.11 -2.72 17.00
CA ASN A 150 4.03 -3.50 16.37
C ASN A 150 3.20 -2.57 15.46
N PRO A 151 3.71 -2.17 14.28
CA PRO A 151 2.89 -1.46 13.29
C PRO A 151 1.83 -2.41 12.73
N VAL A 152 0.65 -1.88 12.38
CA VAL A 152 -0.54 -2.65 11.98
C VAL A 152 -0.36 -3.39 10.64
N ALA A 153 0.25 -2.74 9.65
CA ALA A 153 0.46 -3.32 8.32
C ALA A 153 1.67 -4.27 8.27
N GLU A 154 1.50 -5.40 7.60
CA GLU A 154 2.55 -6.37 7.25
C GLU A 154 3.67 -5.68 6.47
N ARG A 155 3.33 -4.84 5.50
CA ARG A 155 4.32 -4.07 4.73
C ARG A 155 5.17 -3.17 5.61
N THR A 156 4.59 -2.54 6.63
CA THR A 156 5.35 -1.71 7.57
C THR A 156 6.28 -2.57 8.44
N ARG A 157 5.82 -3.74 8.91
CA ARG A 157 6.67 -4.71 9.63
C ARG A 157 7.89 -5.11 8.77
N LYS A 158 7.66 -5.57 7.55
CA LYS A 158 8.71 -6.05 6.61
C LYS A 158 9.68 -4.95 6.17
N VAL A 159 9.18 -3.74 5.88
CA VAL A 159 10.04 -2.60 5.50
C VAL A 159 10.98 -2.18 6.62
N GLN A 160 10.54 -2.27 7.88
CA GLN A 160 11.42 -2.05 9.06
C GLN A 160 12.40 -3.21 9.27
N GLU A 161 11.90 -4.45 9.26
CA GLU A 161 12.68 -5.65 9.53
C GLU A 161 13.85 -5.81 8.56
N TRP A 162 13.60 -5.64 7.26
CA TRP A 162 14.61 -5.72 6.22
C TRP A 162 15.40 -4.41 6.02
N GLY A 163 15.12 -3.37 6.82
CA GLY A 163 15.83 -2.09 6.78
C GLY A 163 15.76 -1.36 5.43
N VAL A 164 14.71 -1.59 4.63
CA VAL A 164 14.63 -1.20 3.20
C VAL A 164 14.84 0.31 3.00
N LEU A 165 14.38 1.13 3.95
CA LEU A 165 14.53 2.59 3.89
C LEU A 165 15.82 3.10 4.54
N THR A 166 16.52 2.29 5.35
CA THR A 166 17.60 2.74 6.25
C THR A 166 18.76 3.41 5.50
N ALA A 167 19.18 2.88 4.36
CA ALA A 167 20.26 3.46 3.56
C ALA A 167 19.86 4.81 2.95
N TRP A 168 18.59 4.96 2.53
CA TRP A 168 18.06 6.20 1.97
C TRP A 168 17.76 7.26 3.04
N GLN A 169 17.24 6.86 4.21
CA GLN A 169 17.01 7.77 5.34
C GLN A 169 18.31 8.47 5.77
N LYS A 170 19.45 7.77 5.70
CA LYS A 170 20.79 8.32 5.96
C LYS A 170 21.27 9.34 4.91
N THR A 171 20.63 9.46 3.75
CA THR A 171 20.97 10.48 2.73
C THR A 171 20.10 11.73 2.83
N ILE A 172 19.26 11.85 3.87
CA ILE A 172 18.38 12.99 4.08
C ILE A 172 18.91 13.82 5.25
N ASP A 173 19.42 15.01 4.94
CA ASP A 173 19.78 16.00 5.95
C ASP A 173 18.53 16.73 6.46
N GLY A 174 18.43 16.88 7.78
CA GLY A 174 17.28 17.52 8.43
C GLY A 174 16.04 16.60 8.51
N PRO A 175 14.85 17.16 8.74
CA PRO A 175 13.66 16.37 9.00
C PRO A 175 13.09 15.74 7.71
N MET A 176 12.64 14.50 7.79
CA MET A 176 11.95 13.83 6.69
C MET A 176 10.64 14.57 6.34
N THR A 177 10.49 15.01 5.09
CA THR A 177 9.30 15.70 4.57
C THR A 177 8.46 14.80 3.69
N TYR A 178 7.22 15.20 3.44
CA TYR A 178 6.40 14.55 2.42
C TYR A 178 6.98 14.71 1.01
N VAL A 179 7.80 15.74 0.74
CA VAL A 179 8.57 15.87 -0.52
C VAL A 179 9.63 14.76 -0.63
N HIS A 180 10.31 14.43 0.47
CA HIS A 180 11.25 13.31 0.51
C HIS A 180 10.53 11.97 0.36
N LEU A 181 9.44 11.77 1.12
CA LEU A 181 8.59 10.59 1.04
C LEU A 181 8.07 10.34 -0.38
N ALA A 182 7.53 11.37 -1.04
CA ALA A 182 6.97 11.28 -2.39
C ALA A 182 7.93 10.63 -3.41
N LYS A 183 9.23 10.95 -3.34
CA LYS A 183 10.28 10.40 -4.21
C LYS A 183 10.52 8.90 -4.02
N LYS A 184 10.11 8.32 -2.88
CA LYS A 184 10.23 6.89 -2.56
C LYS A 184 8.90 6.14 -2.57
N TRP A 185 7.81 6.82 -2.26
CA TRP A 185 6.45 6.30 -2.30
C TRP A 185 6.00 6.04 -3.74
N ALA A 186 6.18 7.04 -4.61
CA ALA A 186 5.79 7.00 -6.01
C ALA A 186 6.98 7.32 -6.92
N PRO A 187 8.05 6.49 -6.96
CA PRO A 187 9.31 6.80 -7.64
C PRO A 187 9.19 6.96 -9.17
N GLY A 188 8.11 6.44 -9.76
CA GLY A 188 7.78 6.64 -11.18
C GLY A 188 7.04 7.96 -11.47
N SER A 189 6.52 8.66 -10.46
CA SER A 189 5.79 9.92 -10.62
C SER A 189 6.68 11.13 -10.36
N LYS A 190 6.67 12.08 -11.31
CA LYS A 190 7.31 13.38 -11.16
C LYS A 190 6.40 14.44 -10.52
N SER A 191 5.08 14.21 -10.52
CA SER A 191 4.08 15.17 -10.03
C SER A 191 3.60 14.87 -8.61
N TYR A 192 3.76 13.65 -8.10
CA TYR A 192 3.08 13.18 -6.88
C TYR A 192 3.17 14.12 -5.66
N ALA A 193 4.34 14.73 -5.40
CA ALA A 193 4.47 15.74 -4.34
C ALA A 193 3.62 17.01 -4.60
N ARG A 194 3.64 17.51 -5.84
CA ARG A 194 2.81 18.63 -6.29
C ARG A 194 1.32 18.23 -6.30
N ASP A 195 0.98 16.98 -6.57
CA ASP A 195 -0.41 16.51 -6.56
C ASP A 195 -1.01 16.52 -5.13
N ILE A 196 -0.22 16.09 -4.11
CA ILE A 196 -0.60 16.22 -2.69
C ILE A 196 -0.71 17.71 -2.29
N GLU A 197 0.25 18.53 -2.72
CA GLU A 197 0.26 19.98 -2.46
C GLU A 197 -0.96 20.68 -3.05
N ASN A 198 -1.32 20.40 -4.31
CA ASN A 198 -2.51 20.95 -4.96
C ASN A 198 -3.81 20.62 -4.18
N VAL A 199 -3.90 19.42 -3.59
CA VAL A 199 -5.05 19.04 -2.73
C VAL A 199 -5.04 19.83 -1.42
N ALA A 200 -3.86 20.02 -0.82
CA ALA A 200 -3.69 20.82 0.39
C ALA A 200 -4.00 22.31 0.15
N GLU A 201 -3.45 22.92 -0.90
CA GLU A 201 -3.73 24.29 -1.34
C GLU A 201 -5.23 24.49 -1.56
N ALA A 202 -5.90 23.59 -2.29
CA ALA A 202 -7.34 23.67 -2.50
C ALA A 202 -8.18 23.61 -1.19
N PHE A 203 -7.67 22.96 -0.14
CA PHE A 203 -8.29 23.01 1.20
C PHE A 203 -7.99 24.33 1.93
N MET A 204 -6.73 24.76 1.90
CA MET A 204 -6.24 25.96 2.58
C MET A 204 -6.82 27.24 1.97
N ASP A 205 -7.07 27.26 0.65
CA ASP A 205 -7.62 28.41 -0.04
C ASP A 205 -9.15 28.53 0.00
N GLY A 206 -9.84 27.42 0.26
CA GLY A 206 -11.31 27.36 0.41
C GLY A 206 -11.74 27.08 1.87
N PRO A 207 -12.04 25.83 2.24
CA PRO A 207 -12.62 25.47 3.55
C PRO A 207 -11.88 26.03 4.78
N CYS A 208 -10.55 26.13 4.75
CA CYS A 208 -9.77 26.70 5.86
C CYS A 208 -10.16 28.16 6.18
N LYS A 209 -10.65 28.91 5.18
CA LYS A 209 -11.07 30.32 5.30
C LYS A 209 -12.55 30.48 5.69
N SER A 210 -13.35 29.42 5.70
CA SER A 210 -14.75 29.46 6.12
C SER A 210 -14.95 29.02 7.57
N ALA A 211 -16.15 29.26 8.12
CA ALA A 211 -16.58 28.57 9.34
C ALA A 211 -16.50 27.04 9.16
N ASP A 212 -16.35 26.32 10.27
CA ASP A 212 -16.44 24.86 10.26
C ASP A 212 -17.92 24.45 10.10
N PRO A 213 -18.30 23.69 9.05
CA PRO A 213 -19.68 23.26 8.85
C PRO A 213 -20.11 22.12 9.80
N LYS A 214 -19.16 21.41 10.43
CA LYS A 214 -19.41 20.25 11.30
C LYS A 214 -18.48 20.25 12.54
N PRO A 215 -18.52 21.32 13.36
CA PRO A 215 -17.60 21.51 14.48
C PRO A 215 -17.72 20.45 15.58
N GLU A 216 -18.87 19.78 15.68
CA GLU A 216 -19.14 18.69 16.63
C GLU A 216 -18.19 17.50 16.46
N MET A 217 -17.67 17.25 15.25
CA MET A 217 -16.73 16.15 15.01
C MET A 217 -15.37 16.35 15.70
N MET A 218 -15.06 17.53 16.21
CA MET A 218 -13.92 17.73 17.12
C MET A 218 -14.03 16.90 18.41
N ALA A 219 -15.24 16.55 18.86
CA ALA A 219 -15.43 15.70 20.04
C ALA A 219 -14.91 14.27 19.82
N LEU A 220 -14.96 13.76 18.58
CA LEU A 220 -14.49 12.43 18.21
C LEU A 220 -12.96 12.30 18.27
N VAL A 221 -12.23 13.43 18.23
CA VAL A 221 -10.76 13.46 18.26
C VAL A 221 -10.21 13.16 19.66
N LYS A 222 -11.00 13.43 20.72
CA LYS A 222 -10.63 13.21 22.13
C LYS A 222 -11.81 12.66 22.92
N PRO A 223 -12.14 11.36 22.77
CA PRO A 223 -13.29 10.76 23.46
C PRO A 223 -13.23 10.94 24.99
N ASP A 224 -12.03 10.82 25.59
CA ASP A 224 -11.85 11.02 27.03
C ASP A 224 -12.13 12.47 27.48
N ALA A 225 -11.89 13.45 26.62
CA ALA A 225 -12.20 14.86 26.90
C ALA A 225 -13.70 15.17 26.75
N ALA A 226 -14.43 14.38 25.96
CA ALA A 226 -15.89 14.47 25.87
C ALA A 226 -16.57 13.92 27.13
N LEU A 227 -15.99 12.88 27.75
CA LEU A 227 -16.40 12.35 29.06
C LEU A 227 -15.97 13.25 30.24
N ALA A 228 -15.02 14.18 30.02
CA ALA A 228 -14.43 15.03 31.05
C ALA A 228 -14.87 16.51 31.01
N LYS A 229 -16.02 16.85 30.37
CA LYS A 229 -16.59 18.20 30.51
C LYS A 229 -17.36 18.35 31.83
N PRO A 230 -17.15 19.44 32.59
CA PRO A 230 -17.67 19.57 33.95
C PRO A 230 -19.16 19.93 33.98
N ALA A 231 -19.84 19.50 35.04
CA ALA A 231 -21.20 19.92 35.34
C ALA A 231 -21.25 21.40 35.75
N ALA A 232 -21.92 22.20 34.93
CA ALA A 232 -22.44 23.53 35.24
C ALA A 232 -23.69 23.74 34.35
N GLU A 233 -24.87 24.15 34.83
CA GLU A 233 -25.25 24.65 36.16
C GLU A 233 -26.61 24.06 36.59
N ALA A 234 -26.72 23.62 37.85
CA ALA A 234 -28.00 23.42 38.51
C ALA A 234 -27.83 23.64 40.03
N LYS A 235 -28.29 24.79 40.53
CA LYS A 235 -28.27 25.12 41.96
C LYS A 235 -29.40 24.42 42.69
N ILE A 236 -29.11 23.41 43.52
CA ILE A 236 -29.96 23.04 44.68
C ILE A 236 -29.04 22.76 45.90
N ALA A 237 -29.60 23.05 47.08
CA ALA A 237 -29.04 23.22 48.42
C ALA A 237 -28.08 22.16 49.01
N SER A 238 -27.47 22.57 50.12
CA SER A 238 -26.48 21.91 50.98
C SER A 238 -26.93 20.64 51.73
N ALA A 239 -25.96 20.04 52.43
CA ALA A 239 -25.96 18.77 53.20
C ALA A 239 -25.62 17.54 52.33
N GLU A 240 -24.72 16.63 52.71
CA GLU A 240 -23.98 16.47 53.97
C GLU A 240 -22.57 15.90 53.74
N LYS A 241 -21.73 15.85 54.79
CA LYS A 241 -20.32 15.42 54.72
C LYS A 241 -20.23 13.89 54.52
N PRO A 242 -19.37 13.38 53.61
CA PRO A 242 -19.30 11.94 53.36
C PRO A 242 -18.68 11.18 54.55
N ALA A 243 -19.29 10.05 54.90
CA ALA A 243 -18.68 9.06 55.78
C ALA A 243 -17.52 8.36 55.05
N ALA A 244 -16.42 8.14 55.75
CA ALA A 244 -15.30 7.36 55.23
C ALA A 244 -15.67 5.87 55.16
N PHE A 245 -15.24 5.19 54.10
CA PHE A 245 -15.17 3.73 54.06
C PHE A 245 -13.92 3.24 53.31
N ASP A 246 -13.48 2.04 53.63
CA ASP A 246 -12.06 1.64 53.58
C ASP A 246 -11.36 1.64 52.22
N THR A 247 -10.13 2.14 52.22
CA THR A 247 -9.11 1.89 51.20
C THR A 247 -8.44 0.53 51.44
N ALA A 248 -9.12 -0.57 51.10
CA ALA A 248 -8.53 -1.91 51.13
C ALA A 248 -9.19 -2.92 50.16
N TYR A 249 -9.15 -2.64 48.85
CA TYR A 249 -9.41 -3.67 47.83
C TYR A 249 -8.27 -3.76 46.82
N THR A 250 -7.32 -4.66 47.07
CA THR A 250 -6.35 -5.12 46.08
C THR A 250 -6.95 -6.29 45.29
N PRO A 251 -7.26 -6.14 43.99
CA PRO A 251 -7.61 -7.29 43.17
C PRO A 251 -6.38 -8.21 43.03
N PRO A 252 -6.55 -9.55 43.04
CA PRO A 252 -5.43 -10.47 42.90
C PRO A 252 -4.79 -10.33 41.52
N LYS A 253 -3.46 -10.26 41.47
CA LYS A 253 -2.69 -10.34 40.21
C LYS A 253 -2.73 -11.76 39.67
N VAL A 254 -3.80 -12.11 38.96
CA VAL A 254 -3.88 -13.34 38.15
C VAL A 254 -2.92 -13.21 36.97
N SER A 255 -2.08 -14.21 36.75
CA SER A 255 -1.11 -14.18 35.65
C SER A 255 -1.78 -14.42 34.30
N GLY A 256 -1.21 -13.91 33.19
CA GLY A 256 -1.77 -14.12 31.85
C GLY A 256 -1.88 -15.60 31.46
N ALA A 257 -0.98 -16.46 31.97
CA ALA A 257 -1.02 -17.91 31.79
C ALA A 257 -2.21 -18.59 32.51
N GLU A 258 -2.68 -17.98 33.59
CA GLU A 258 -3.74 -18.49 34.46
C GLU A 258 -5.13 -18.08 33.95
N LEU A 259 -5.23 -16.87 33.37
CA LEU A 259 -6.35 -16.49 32.50
C LEU A 259 -6.46 -17.39 31.26
N ALA A 260 -5.32 -17.70 30.60
CA ALA A 260 -5.31 -18.58 29.43
C ALA A 260 -5.74 -20.03 29.77
N LYS A 261 -5.29 -20.58 30.92
CA LYS A 261 -5.79 -21.86 31.42
C LYS A 261 -7.29 -21.82 31.70
N LYS A 262 -7.77 -20.81 32.42
CA LYS A 262 -9.19 -20.70 32.75
C LYS A 262 -10.09 -20.64 31.50
N ALA A 263 -9.67 -19.92 30.46
CA ALA A 263 -10.38 -19.88 29.18
C ALA A 263 -10.36 -21.25 28.45
N ALA A 264 -9.25 -22.00 28.52
CA ALA A 264 -9.16 -23.34 27.95
C ALA A 264 -9.99 -24.39 28.72
N ASP A 265 -10.13 -24.22 30.03
CA ASP A 265 -10.94 -25.08 30.90
C ASP A 265 -12.43 -24.76 30.76
N GLU A 266 -12.83 -23.49 30.61
CA GLU A 266 -14.20 -23.09 30.24
C GLU A 266 -14.58 -23.60 28.84
N ALA A 267 -13.67 -23.56 27.87
CA ALA A 267 -13.89 -24.15 26.55
C ALA A 267 -14.10 -25.68 26.60
N ARG A 268 -13.44 -26.38 27.54
CA ARG A 268 -13.69 -27.81 27.82
C ARG A 268 -15.02 -28.06 28.53
N ALA A 269 -15.38 -27.23 29.52
CA ALA A 269 -16.61 -27.39 30.29
C ALA A 269 -17.86 -27.13 29.45
N ASN A 270 -17.79 -26.20 28.49
CA ASN A 270 -18.96 -25.72 27.74
C ASN A 270 -19.23 -26.51 26.43
N GLY A 271 -18.42 -27.53 26.12
CA GLY A 271 -18.68 -28.48 25.00
C GLY A 271 -18.66 -27.88 23.58
N SER A 272 -18.31 -26.61 23.41
CA SER A 272 -18.41 -25.90 22.14
C SER A 272 -17.17 -26.08 21.27
N TYR A 273 -17.17 -27.16 20.47
CA TYR A 273 -16.25 -27.29 19.34
C TYR A 273 -16.79 -26.54 18.11
N VAL A 274 -16.45 -25.25 17.97
CA VAL A 274 -16.60 -24.55 16.69
C VAL A 274 -15.21 -24.42 16.05
N ARG A 275 -14.91 -25.36 15.15
CA ARG A 275 -13.88 -25.16 14.12
C ARG A 275 -14.51 -24.39 12.96
N SER A 276 -13.98 -23.21 12.63
CA SER A 276 -14.28 -22.58 11.34
C SER A 276 -13.55 -23.33 10.23
N SER A 277 -14.22 -24.33 9.65
CA SER A 277 -13.74 -25.04 8.45
C SER A 277 -14.23 -24.36 7.18
N LEU A 278 -13.31 -24.04 6.28
CA LEU A 278 -13.61 -23.85 4.86
C LEU A 278 -14.32 -25.10 4.31
N GLY A 279 -15.37 -24.91 3.52
CA GLY A 279 -16.15 -25.99 2.93
C GLY A 279 -16.82 -25.56 1.63
N ALA A 280 -16.17 -25.84 0.50
CA ALA A 280 -16.88 -25.95 -0.77
C ALA A 280 -17.82 -27.16 -0.68
N GLY A 281 -19.11 -26.98 -0.99
CA GLY A 281 -20.11 -28.01 -0.66
C GLY A 281 -21.51 -27.77 -1.23
N MET A 282 -21.61 -27.25 -2.45
CA MET A 282 -22.87 -27.24 -3.22
C MET A 282 -22.60 -27.56 -4.71
N LEU A 283 -22.65 -28.85 -5.05
CA LEU A 283 -22.76 -29.34 -6.42
C LEU A 283 -23.71 -30.56 -6.44
N ALA A 284 -24.94 -30.36 -6.90
CA ALA A 284 -25.80 -31.43 -7.45
C ALA A 284 -27.06 -30.85 -8.13
N ALA A 285 -26.97 -30.56 -9.44
CA ALA A 285 -28.10 -30.55 -10.35
C ALA A 285 -27.62 -30.85 -11.78
N MET A 286 -28.05 -31.98 -12.36
CA MET A 286 -27.67 -32.45 -13.70
C MET A 286 -28.31 -31.58 -14.82
N SER A 287 -27.58 -31.04 -15.81
CA SER A 287 -27.09 -31.63 -17.09
C SER A 287 -28.11 -31.52 -18.27
N PRO A 288 -27.72 -31.70 -19.56
CA PRO A 288 -27.13 -30.67 -20.44
C PRO A 288 -27.98 -30.48 -21.76
N PRO A 289 -27.61 -29.64 -22.77
CA PRO A 289 -26.45 -29.82 -23.68
C PRO A 289 -25.75 -28.45 -23.99
N GLU A 290 -24.90 -28.20 -24.99
CA GLU A 290 -24.29 -29.01 -26.07
C GLU A 290 -22.81 -28.57 -26.35
N ALA A 291 -22.37 -28.38 -27.61
CA ALA A 291 -20.98 -28.05 -27.97
C ALA A 291 -20.83 -26.90 -29.01
N THR A 292 -19.73 -26.13 -28.92
CA THR A 292 -18.99 -25.56 -30.07
C THR A 292 -17.62 -25.02 -29.64
N ALA A 293 -16.67 -25.00 -30.57
CA ALA A 293 -15.29 -24.52 -30.42
C ALA A 293 -14.86 -23.76 -31.71
N PRO A 294 -13.64 -23.23 -31.83
CA PRO A 294 -12.89 -22.36 -30.91
C PRO A 294 -12.56 -20.99 -31.58
N ALA A 295 -12.01 -20.02 -30.84
CA ALA A 295 -11.45 -18.78 -31.40
C ALA A 295 -10.09 -18.41 -30.79
N ALA A 296 -9.21 -17.84 -31.61
CA ALA A 296 -7.79 -17.60 -31.35
C ALA A 296 -7.51 -16.17 -30.78
N PRO A 297 -6.25 -15.77 -30.48
CA PRO A 297 -5.96 -14.82 -29.41
C PRO A 297 -6.19 -13.34 -29.76
N ALA A 298 -6.61 -12.57 -28.75
CA ALA A 298 -6.69 -11.11 -28.79
C ALA A 298 -5.64 -10.46 -27.86
N ALA A 299 -5.18 -9.27 -28.25
CA ALA A 299 -3.98 -8.62 -27.70
C ALA A 299 -4.17 -7.93 -26.33
N GLN A 300 -3.04 -7.65 -25.66
CA GLN A 300 -2.98 -6.89 -24.41
C GLN A 300 -3.32 -5.39 -24.61
N PRO A 301 -4.04 -4.74 -23.67
CA PRO A 301 -4.11 -3.29 -23.58
C PRO A 301 -3.10 -2.71 -22.56
N SER A 302 -2.59 -1.53 -22.88
CA SER A 302 -1.62 -0.75 -22.10
C SER A 302 -2.28 0.13 -21.03
N VAL A 303 -1.46 0.57 -20.06
CA VAL A 303 -1.84 1.50 -18.98
C VAL A 303 -2.34 2.83 -19.56
N LYS A 304 -3.51 3.30 -19.10
CA LYS A 304 -4.03 4.65 -19.37
C LYS A 304 -4.02 5.49 -18.09
N ILE A 305 -3.33 6.62 -18.15
CA ILE A 305 -3.49 7.75 -17.22
C ILE A 305 -4.61 8.64 -17.78
N LEU A 306 -5.57 9.04 -16.94
CA LEU A 306 -6.73 9.83 -17.36
C LEU A 306 -6.59 11.31 -16.97
N ASN A 307 -6.27 12.16 -17.94
CA ASN A 307 -7.11 13.31 -18.35
C ASN A 307 -6.39 14.18 -19.42
N ALA A 308 -6.87 14.17 -20.67
CA ALA A 308 -6.46 15.10 -21.72
C ALA A 308 -7.61 15.29 -22.73
N PRO A 309 -7.82 16.49 -23.29
CA PRO A 309 -9.00 16.80 -24.11
C PRO A 309 -8.96 16.16 -25.52
N LYS A 310 -10.15 15.84 -26.03
CA LYS A 310 -10.39 15.12 -27.29
C LYS A 310 -10.33 16.04 -28.52
N VAL A 311 -9.68 15.58 -29.59
CA VAL A 311 -9.87 16.07 -30.97
C VAL A 311 -10.02 14.86 -31.89
N GLU A 312 -10.92 14.93 -32.87
CA GLU A 312 -11.30 13.79 -33.73
C GLU A 312 -10.47 13.74 -35.04
N PRO A 313 -10.23 12.54 -35.63
CA PRO A 313 -9.33 12.35 -36.77
C PRO A 313 -10.05 12.31 -38.13
N LEU A 314 -9.27 12.39 -39.22
CA LEU A 314 -9.76 12.29 -40.60
C LEU A 314 -8.90 11.34 -41.46
N ALA A 315 -9.59 10.35 -42.06
CA ALA A 315 -9.24 9.60 -43.29
C ALA A 315 -8.05 8.60 -43.29
N GLU A 316 -8.00 7.78 -44.35
CA GLU A 316 -7.63 6.34 -44.29
C GLU A 316 -6.71 5.87 -45.45
N ALA A 317 -5.86 4.86 -45.16
CA ALA A 317 -5.42 3.75 -46.04
C ALA A 317 -4.58 4.05 -47.33
N PRO A 318 -4.00 3.04 -48.05
CA PRO A 318 -3.92 1.58 -47.79
C PRO A 318 -2.48 0.97 -47.82
N ALA A 319 -2.39 -0.37 -47.84
CA ALA A 319 -1.21 -1.20 -47.51
C ALA A 319 -0.42 -1.82 -48.70
N ALA A 320 0.75 -2.43 -48.42
CA ALA A 320 1.44 -3.40 -49.32
C ALA A 320 2.42 -4.38 -48.61
N SER A 321 2.12 -5.68 -48.73
CA SER A 321 3.00 -6.89 -48.87
C SER A 321 4.43 -7.02 -48.27
N GLU A 322 4.66 -8.13 -47.55
CA GLU A 322 5.98 -8.82 -47.42
C GLU A 322 6.28 -9.73 -48.64
N PRO A 323 7.53 -10.25 -48.76
CA PRO A 323 7.65 -11.72 -48.70
C PRO A 323 8.89 -12.32 -47.98
N GLN A 324 8.61 -13.47 -47.38
CA GLN A 324 9.43 -14.59 -46.84
C GLN A 324 10.90 -14.80 -47.30
N ALA A 325 11.71 -15.33 -46.37
CA ALA A 325 12.86 -16.23 -46.65
C ALA A 325 12.97 -17.37 -45.61
N LYS A 326 13.54 -18.51 -46.00
CA LYS A 326 13.66 -19.78 -45.23
C LYS A 326 15.14 -20.13 -44.95
N VAL A 327 15.38 -21.31 -44.33
CA VAL A 327 16.62 -22.15 -44.40
C VAL A 327 17.70 -21.77 -43.33
N GLN A 328 18.40 -22.66 -42.59
CA GLN A 328 18.59 -24.13 -42.64
C GLN A 328 18.85 -24.79 -41.25
N THR A 329 18.74 -26.13 -41.22
CA THR A 329 19.19 -27.06 -40.17
C THR A 329 20.63 -27.56 -40.35
N ALA A 330 21.31 -28.00 -39.27
CA ALA A 330 22.36 -29.03 -39.33
C ALA A 330 22.48 -29.81 -38.00
N ALA A 331 22.82 -31.10 -38.07
CA ALA A 331 23.04 -31.98 -36.92
C ALA A 331 24.11 -33.04 -37.24
N LEU A 332 24.54 -33.78 -36.18
CA LEU A 332 25.40 -34.98 -36.16
C LEU A 332 26.92 -34.78 -36.21
N GLY A 333 27.61 -35.50 -35.32
CA GLY A 333 29.07 -35.59 -35.22
C GLY A 333 29.51 -36.21 -33.88
N ALA A 334 29.47 -37.55 -33.78
CA ALA A 334 29.83 -38.26 -32.55
C ALA A 334 31.35 -38.31 -32.30
N GLY A 335 31.76 -38.35 -31.02
CA GLY A 335 33.17 -38.42 -30.62
C GLY A 335 33.35 -38.91 -29.19
N THR A 336 33.33 -40.22 -29.00
CA THR A 336 33.44 -40.88 -27.67
C THR A 336 34.86 -40.79 -27.11
N LYS A 337 35.04 -40.20 -25.93
CA LYS A 337 36.13 -40.54 -25.01
C LYS A 337 35.64 -40.57 -23.57
N SER A 338 35.74 -41.73 -22.95
CA SER A 338 35.48 -41.92 -21.53
C SER A 338 36.50 -41.17 -20.69
N VAL A 339 36.04 -40.36 -19.75
CA VAL A 339 36.79 -40.03 -18.53
C VAL A 339 35.92 -40.47 -17.37
N THR A 340 36.37 -41.50 -16.68
CA THR A 340 35.78 -41.96 -15.42
C THR A 340 36.03 -40.86 -14.40
N ILE A 341 34.99 -40.10 -14.04
CA ILE A 341 35.03 -39.31 -12.80
C ILE A 341 34.55 -40.23 -11.69
N GLU A 342 35.53 -40.72 -10.95
CA GLU A 342 35.39 -41.40 -9.67
C GLU A 342 34.56 -40.53 -8.73
N ALA A 343 33.48 -41.09 -8.18
CA ALA A 343 32.65 -40.39 -7.21
C ALA A 343 33.42 -40.26 -5.89
N PRO A 344 33.67 -39.03 -5.37
CA PRO A 344 34.15 -38.88 -4.02
C PRO A 344 33.04 -39.34 -3.08
N SER A 345 33.29 -40.43 -2.36
CA SER A 345 32.41 -40.93 -1.32
C SER A 345 32.12 -39.84 -0.29
N ALA A 346 30.97 -39.91 0.36
CA ALA A 346 30.50 -38.92 1.31
C ALA A 346 31.46 -38.74 2.49
N THR A 347 32.31 -37.71 2.42
CA THR A 347 32.73 -36.94 3.58
C THR A 347 32.00 -35.61 3.52
N ALA A 348 30.84 -35.56 4.18
CA ALA A 348 30.17 -34.32 4.46
C ALA A 348 31.11 -33.48 5.35
N ALA A 349 31.86 -32.58 4.72
CA ALA A 349 32.51 -31.48 5.41
C ALA A 349 31.38 -30.65 6.01
N ALA A 350 31.11 -30.87 7.29
CA ALA A 350 30.20 -30.08 8.10
C ALA A 350 30.83 -28.69 8.31
N ASN A 351 30.84 -27.90 7.23
CA ASN A 351 30.82 -26.46 7.35
C ASN A 351 29.54 -26.16 8.11
N THR A 352 29.68 -25.80 9.39
CA THR A 352 28.60 -25.29 10.23
C THR A 352 28.27 -23.86 9.79
N SER A 353 27.90 -23.69 8.52
CA SER A 353 27.19 -22.50 8.07
C SER A 353 25.89 -22.47 8.87
N LYS A 354 25.65 -21.35 9.54
CA LYS A 354 24.37 -21.17 10.24
C LYS A 354 23.27 -21.26 9.19
N CYS A 355 22.16 -21.87 9.54
CA CYS A 355 21.08 -22.08 8.61
C CYS A 355 19.83 -21.33 9.08
N LYS A 356 19.03 -20.80 8.15
CA LYS A 356 17.71 -20.22 8.46
C LYS A 356 16.68 -20.56 7.40
N VAL A 357 15.48 -20.91 7.85
CA VAL A 357 14.30 -21.05 7.00
C VAL A 357 13.53 -19.72 6.99
N TRP A 358 13.12 -19.30 5.80
CA TRP A 358 12.33 -18.10 5.57
C TRP A 358 11.09 -18.45 4.75
N THR A 359 10.01 -17.66 4.91
CA THR A 359 8.83 -17.74 4.04
C THR A 359 8.64 -16.42 3.28
N ALA A 360 8.26 -16.55 2.02
CA ALA A 360 7.88 -15.46 1.13
C ALA A 360 6.68 -15.92 0.29
N SER A 361 5.89 -15.00 -0.24
CA SER A 361 4.65 -15.37 -0.94
C SER A 361 4.28 -14.35 -2.00
N TYR A 362 3.97 -14.84 -3.20
CA TYR A 362 3.23 -14.13 -4.25
C TYR A 362 1.73 -14.50 -4.25
N GLY A 363 1.22 -15.08 -3.15
CA GLY A 363 -0.20 -15.39 -2.96
C GLY A 363 -0.69 -16.71 -3.56
N GLY A 364 0.19 -17.49 -4.19
CA GLY A 364 -0.17 -18.74 -4.85
C GLY A 364 -0.27 -19.97 -3.94
N ASN A 365 -0.73 -21.08 -4.53
CA ASN A 365 -0.94 -22.37 -3.85
C ASN A 365 0.23 -23.37 -4.02
N ARG A 366 1.14 -23.13 -4.98
CA ARG A 366 2.39 -23.87 -5.18
C ARG A 366 3.49 -23.22 -4.34
N ALA A 367 4.61 -23.93 -4.10
CA ALA A 367 5.77 -23.34 -3.44
C ALA A 367 7.10 -23.80 -4.05
N VAL A 368 8.12 -22.94 -4.00
CA VAL A 368 9.48 -23.18 -4.49
C VAL A 368 10.46 -22.90 -3.35
N ILE A 369 11.40 -23.80 -3.08
CA ILE A 369 12.49 -23.52 -2.13
C ILE A 369 13.67 -22.93 -2.88
N ILE A 370 14.16 -21.78 -2.41
CA ILE A 370 15.32 -21.07 -2.95
C ILE A 370 16.41 -21.06 -1.87
N LYS A 371 17.56 -21.66 -2.16
CA LYS A 371 18.75 -21.59 -1.31
C LYS A 371 19.64 -20.41 -1.74
N ALA A 372 19.98 -19.51 -0.83
CA ALA A 372 20.99 -18.47 -1.04
C ALA A 372 21.97 -18.39 0.13
N SER A 373 23.27 -18.47 -0.17
CA SER A 373 24.35 -18.40 0.81
C SER A 373 24.93 -17.00 0.89
N ALA A 374 24.94 -16.38 2.06
CA ALA A 374 25.51 -15.05 2.32
C ALA A 374 26.20 -15.03 3.69
N ASP A 375 27.38 -14.42 3.80
CA ASP A 375 28.12 -14.23 5.05
C ASP A 375 28.27 -15.51 5.92
N ALA A 376 28.53 -16.64 5.26
CA ALA A 376 28.59 -17.99 5.85
C ALA A 376 27.29 -18.47 6.53
N GLN A 377 26.14 -17.91 6.15
CA GLN A 377 24.80 -18.39 6.48
C GLN A 377 24.08 -18.89 5.23
N ASP A 378 23.47 -20.07 5.32
CA ASP A 378 22.58 -20.62 4.29
C ASP A 378 21.13 -20.21 4.60
N ASN A 379 20.49 -19.52 3.65
CA ASN A 379 19.09 -19.12 3.76
C ASN A 379 18.26 -19.96 2.80
N TYR A 380 17.26 -20.68 3.32
CA TYR A 380 16.28 -21.42 2.54
C TYR A 380 14.95 -20.67 2.58
N THR A 381 14.60 -20.00 1.49
CA THR A 381 13.29 -19.34 1.35
C THR A 381 12.29 -20.30 0.72
N VAL A 382 11.22 -20.63 1.45
CA VAL A 382 9.97 -21.15 0.87
C VAL A 382 9.22 -19.98 0.26
N LEU A 383 9.15 -19.94 -1.08
CA LEU A 383 8.43 -18.93 -1.83
C LEU A 383 7.13 -19.54 -2.36
N ASP A 384 5.98 -19.09 -1.85
CA ASP A 384 4.69 -19.43 -2.46
C ASP A 384 4.55 -18.71 -3.80
N VAL A 385 4.12 -19.44 -4.82
CA VAL A 385 4.09 -18.99 -6.22
C VAL A 385 2.79 -19.42 -6.90
N ASN A 386 2.36 -18.65 -7.89
CA ASN A 386 1.15 -18.89 -8.65
C ASN A 386 1.37 -20.01 -9.69
N GLU A 387 0.38 -20.90 -9.82
CA GLU A 387 0.45 -22.04 -10.74
C GLU A 387 0.69 -21.60 -12.20
N GLY A 388 1.68 -22.21 -12.84
CA GLY A 388 2.13 -21.87 -14.19
C GLY A 388 3.08 -20.66 -14.28
N THR A 389 3.49 -20.07 -13.16
CA THR A 389 4.42 -18.91 -13.13
C THR A 389 5.65 -19.11 -12.24
N GLU A 390 5.81 -20.32 -11.68
CA GLU A 390 6.74 -20.66 -10.60
C GLU A 390 8.20 -20.33 -10.94
N GLN A 391 8.63 -20.65 -12.17
CA GLN A 391 9.95 -20.29 -12.69
C GLN A 391 10.15 -18.76 -12.68
N ARG A 392 9.18 -18.01 -13.19
CA ARG A 392 9.28 -16.55 -13.36
C ARG A 392 9.23 -15.81 -12.03
N GLU A 393 8.39 -16.25 -11.11
CA GLU A 393 8.26 -15.67 -9.77
C GLU A 393 9.49 -16.00 -8.90
N ALA A 394 10.01 -17.23 -8.99
CA ALA A 394 11.27 -17.59 -8.34
C ALA A 394 12.48 -16.84 -8.92
N ASP A 395 12.59 -16.70 -10.24
CA ASP A 395 13.69 -15.95 -10.88
C ASP A 395 13.61 -14.45 -10.52
N ALA A 396 12.40 -13.88 -10.47
CA ALA A 396 12.18 -12.51 -10.00
C ALA A 396 12.63 -12.36 -8.53
N TYR A 397 12.25 -13.30 -7.66
CA TYR A 397 12.67 -13.30 -6.26
C TYR A 397 14.20 -13.44 -6.10
N ILE A 398 14.83 -14.35 -6.84
CA ILE A 398 16.29 -14.54 -6.87
C ILE A 398 16.98 -13.23 -7.29
N SER A 399 16.49 -12.57 -8.35
CA SER A 399 17.10 -11.33 -8.84
C SER A 399 17.02 -10.16 -7.85
N ALA A 400 15.93 -10.09 -7.07
CA ALA A 400 15.64 -8.98 -6.18
C ALA A 400 16.13 -9.19 -4.74
N TYR A 401 15.98 -10.39 -4.19
CA TYR A 401 16.11 -10.68 -2.76
C TYR A 401 17.13 -11.78 -2.43
N ALA A 402 17.36 -12.73 -3.35
CA ALA A 402 18.24 -13.88 -3.13
C ALA A 402 19.30 -13.97 -4.24
N LYS A 403 20.15 -12.94 -4.38
CA LYS A 403 21.14 -12.86 -5.46
C LYS A 403 22.12 -14.04 -5.43
N GLY A 404 22.25 -14.75 -6.56
CA GLY A 404 23.03 -15.98 -6.65
C GLY A 404 22.33 -17.21 -6.04
N GLY A 405 21.08 -17.07 -5.61
CA GLY A 405 20.27 -18.16 -5.08
C GLY A 405 19.87 -19.18 -6.15
N LEU A 406 19.71 -20.43 -5.71
CA LEU A 406 19.38 -21.58 -6.54
C LEU A 406 18.05 -22.18 -6.09
N LYS A 407 17.19 -22.55 -7.05
CA LYS A 407 16.00 -23.35 -6.76
C LYS A 407 16.42 -24.76 -6.35
N VAL A 408 16.00 -25.22 -5.18
CA VAL A 408 16.34 -26.56 -4.64
C VAL A 408 15.16 -27.52 -4.57
N GLY A 409 13.94 -27.05 -4.86
CA GLY A 409 12.76 -27.90 -5.04
C GLY A 409 11.50 -27.10 -5.37
N GLU A 410 10.51 -27.77 -5.96
CA GLU A 410 9.17 -27.23 -6.23
C GLU A 410 8.12 -28.19 -5.66
N PHE A 411 7.05 -27.64 -5.09
CA PHE A 411 6.09 -28.37 -4.25
C PHE A 411 4.66 -27.93 -4.54
N ASN A 412 3.73 -28.86 -4.31
CA ASN A 412 2.30 -28.63 -4.57
C ASN A 412 1.59 -27.86 -3.45
N THR A 413 2.24 -27.68 -2.29
CA THR A 413 1.74 -26.85 -1.18
C THR A 413 2.89 -26.16 -0.43
N PRO A 414 2.63 -25.00 0.21
CA PRO A 414 3.61 -24.35 1.09
C PRO A 414 4.06 -25.22 2.26
N THR A 415 3.16 -26.02 2.83
CA THR A 415 3.48 -26.92 3.96
C THR A 415 4.54 -27.96 3.57
N GLN A 416 4.40 -28.61 2.41
CA GLN A 416 5.40 -29.57 1.92
C GLN A 416 6.77 -28.93 1.67
N ALA A 417 6.78 -27.69 1.16
CA ALA A 417 8.02 -26.94 0.98
C ALA A 417 8.64 -26.52 2.32
N LEU A 418 7.83 -26.18 3.32
CA LEU A 418 8.29 -25.78 4.66
C LEU A 418 8.87 -26.96 5.44
N ASP A 419 8.17 -28.10 5.45
CA ASP A 419 8.68 -29.35 6.03
C ASP A 419 10.03 -29.70 5.39
N LYS A 420 10.12 -29.60 4.05
CA LYS A 420 11.36 -29.88 3.34
C LYS A 420 12.45 -28.84 3.56
N ALA A 421 12.11 -27.58 3.80
CA ALA A 421 13.07 -26.54 4.15
C ALA A 421 13.69 -26.79 5.54
N PHE A 422 12.91 -27.22 6.53
CA PHE A 422 13.44 -27.64 7.84
C PHE A 422 14.28 -28.93 7.76
N GLU A 423 13.93 -29.90 6.90
CA GLU A 423 14.83 -31.04 6.63
C GLU A 423 16.19 -30.62 6.04
N LEU A 424 16.20 -29.62 5.16
CA LEU A 424 17.41 -29.04 4.56
C LEU A 424 18.16 -28.10 5.52
N CYS A 425 17.54 -27.74 6.64
CA CYS A 425 17.98 -26.69 7.56
C CYS A 425 17.60 -27.02 9.02
N PRO A 426 18.17 -28.07 9.65
CA PRO A 426 17.68 -28.56 10.95
C PRO A 426 17.88 -27.63 12.15
N GLU A 427 18.66 -26.55 11.98
CA GLU A 427 18.88 -25.50 13.00
C GLU A 427 18.13 -24.18 12.68
N GLY A 428 17.31 -24.15 11.61
CA GLY A 428 16.84 -22.91 10.97
C GLY A 428 15.43 -22.44 11.30
#